data_AF-A0A1Q7L2I4-F1
#
_entry.id   AF-A0A1Q7L2I4-F1
#
_cell.length_a   1.000
_cell.length_b   1.000
_cell.length_c   1.000
_cell.angle_alpha   90.00
_cell.angle_beta   90.00
_cell.angle_gamma   90.00
#
_symmetry.space_group_name_H-M   'P 1'
#
loop_
_entity.id
_entity.type
_entity.pdbx_description
1 polymer ?
#
loop_
_entity_poly.entity_id
_entity_poly.type
_entity_poly.pdbx_seq_one_letter_code
_entity_poly.pdbx_strand_id
1 'polypeptide(L)'
;MTEAAATGVGPQGALRAHLTACDSCRAAFEQEQSLFTAIDSGLHAAANAEVPPSLLPRVRAGLDEVAVAPPPRWLQPLVFASAGVALAFVVFLIARPYHATPENVVRQGPVFAPTAITPGTNANPGKIPAAAAETASTGANPSHTARNSTFFHPVASSNPQVLVPADEHEALARFVATLSQRSDVATAFLAQTPERKDALVSPDLLQIADIEIKPLEGGEAEASHSVGEKR
;
A
#
# COMPACT_ATOMS: atom_id res chain seq x y z
N MET A 1 18.33 5.03 2.77
CA MET A 1 18.90 5.35 1.44
C MET A 1 17.78 5.67 0.46
N THR A 2 16.79 4.78 0.32
CA THR A 2 15.61 4.95 -0.54
C THR A 2 14.88 6.30 -0.44
N GLU A 3 14.60 6.81 0.77
CA GLU A 3 13.92 8.10 0.96
C GLU A 3 14.76 9.30 0.45
N ALA A 4 16.08 9.26 0.65
CA ALA A 4 16.98 10.29 0.13
C ALA A 4 17.11 10.20 -1.40
N ALA A 5 17.04 9.00 -1.98
CA ALA A 5 17.03 8.82 -3.43
C ALA A 5 15.72 9.30 -4.07
N ALA A 6 14.58 9.05 -3.42
CA ALA A 6 13.26 9.41 -3.93
C ALA A 6 12.98 10.93 -3.91
N THR A 7 13.50 11.65 -2.90
CA THR A 7 13.25 13.10 -2.76
C THR A 7 14.11 13.98 -3.65
N GLY A 8 15.16 13.42 -4.27
CA GLY A 8 16.15 14.20 -5.03
C GLY A 8 17.01 15.14 -4.18
N VAL A 9 16.79 15.18 -2.86
CA VAL A 9 17.59 15.98 -1.93
C VAL A 9 18.88 15.22 -1.63
N GLY A 10 20.02 15.86 -1.88
CA GLY A 10 21.33 15.22 -1.68
C GLY A 10 21.50 14.65 -0.26
N PRO A 11 22.07 13.44 -0.12
CA PRO A 11 22.18 12.74 1.17
C PRO A 11 22.94 13.61 2.17
N GLN A 12 22.52 13.65 3.44
CA GLN A 12 23.13 14.48 4.49
C GLN A 12 23.78 13.66 5.61
N GLY A 13 24.63 14.32 6.42
CA GLY A 13 25.22 13.75 7.63
C GLY A 13 26.02 12.46 7.40
N ALA A 14 25.80 11.47 8.26
CA ALA A 14 26.50 10.18 8.24
C ALA A 14 26.33 9.42 6.91
N LEU A 15 25.17 9.57 6.26
CA LEU A 15 24.92 8.92 4.98
C LEU A 15 25.82 9.49 3.87
N ARG A 16 26.01 10.81 3.84
CA ARG A 16 26.95 11.45 2.90
C ARG A 16 28.37 10.96 3.14
N ALA A 17 28.81 10.95 4.39
CA ALA A 17 30.14 10.48 4.76
C ALA A 17 30.37 9.01 4.34
N HIS A 18 29.36 8.15 4.50
CA HIS A 18 29.43 6.76 4.06
C HIS A 18 29.49 6.62 2.53
N LEU A 19 28.66 7.37 1.78
CA LEU A 19 28.68 7.37 0.31
C LEU A 19 29.99 7.92 -0.26
N THR A 20 30.68 8.82 0.46
CA THR A 20 32.03 9.25 0.08
C THR A 20 33.11 8.21 0.38
N ALA A 21 32.90 7.34 1.36
CA ALA A 21 33.86 6.33 1.78
C ALA A 21 33.67 4.96 1.09
N CYS A 22 32.52 4.71 0.47
CA CYS A 22 32.16 3.41 -0.07
C CYS A 22 31.63 3.52 -1.52
N ASP A 23 32.44 3.11 -2.48
CA ASP A 23 32.12 3.21 -3.91
C ASP A 23 30.93 2.35 -4.34
N SER A 24 30.77 1.14 -3.77
CA SER A 24 29.65 0.26 -4.09
C SER A 24 28.31 0.83 -3.63
N CYS A 25 28.28 1.44 -2.44
CA CYS A 25 27.09 2.11 -1.93
C CYS A 25 26.76 3.37 -2.72
N ARG A 26 27.77 4.09 -3.22
CA ARG A 26 27.56 5.23 -4.13
C ARG A 26 26.93 4.79 -5.45
N ALA A 27 27.47 3.75 -6.08
CA ALA A 27 26.91 3.21 -7.32
C ALA A 27 25.46 2.73 -7.15
N ALA A 28 25.15 2.04 -6.04
CA ALA A 28 23.78 1.62 -5.73
C ALA A 28 22.84 2.82 -5.51
N PHE A 29 23.30 3.86 -4.82
CA PHE A 29 22.52 5.09 -4.61
C PHE A 29 22.23 5.84 -5.93
N GLU A 30 23.22 5.96 -6.81
CA GLU A 30 23.04 6.54 -8.15
C GLU A 30 22.05 5.73 -9.00
N GLN A 31 22.11 4.40 -8.91
CA GLN A 31 21.15 3.52 -9.58
C GLN A 31 19.73 3.74 -9.06
N GLU A 32 19.52 3.77 -7.74
CA GLU A 32 18.20 4.07 -7.14
C GLU A 32 17.69 5.45 -7.57
N GLN A 33 18.55 6.48 -7.56
CA GLN A 33 18.18 7.84 -7.97
C GLN A 33 17.76 7.90 -9.44
N SER A 34 18.48 7.19 -10.32
CA SER A 34 18.13 7.11 -11.75
C SER A 34 16.77 6.43 -11.97
N LEU A 35 16.46 5.39 -11.18
CA LEU A 35 15.18 4.70 -11.24
C LEU A 35 14.02 5.62 -10.84
N PHE A 36 14.16 6.33 -9.72
CA PHE A 36 13.12 7.27 -9.27
C PHE A 36 12.91 8.41 -10.27
N THR A 37 13.99 8.92 -10.87
CA THR A 37 13.90 9.97 -11.90
C THR A 37 13.18 9.45 -13.16
N ALA A 38 13.44 8.20 -13.56
CA ALA A 38 12.73 7.58 -14.68
C ALA A 38 11.23 7.44 -14.39
N ILE A 39 10.86 6.97 -13.18
CA ILE A 39 9.45 6.84 -12.76
C ILE A 39 8.77 8.20 -12.76
N ASP A 40 9.38 9.21 -12.15
CA ASP A 40 8.81 10.56 -12.07
C ASP A 40 8.62 11.18 -13.46
N SER A 41 9.62 11.05 -14.34
CA SER A 41 9.50 11.52 -15.73
C SER A 41 8.39 10.80 -16.51
N GLY A 42 8.21 9.50 -16.28
CA GLY A 42 7.14 8.71 -16.91
C GLY A 42 5.75 9.11 -16.39
N LEU A 43 5.61 9.31 -15.08
CA LEU A 43 4.38 9.81 -14.47
C LEU A 43 4.06 11.22 -14.97
N HIS A 44 5.06 12.09 -15.04
CA HIS A 44 4.90 13.44 -15.55
C HIS A 44 4.47 13.44 -17.02
N ALA A 45 5.08 12.59 -17.85
CA ALA A 45 4.71 12.45 -19.26
C ALA A 45 3.27 11.92 -19.41
N ALA A 46 2.88 10.92 -18.60
CA ALA A 46 1.53 10.36 -18.65
C ALA A 46 0.46 11.33 -18.12
N ALA A 47 0.74 12.05 -17.03
CA ALA A 47 -0.18 13.00 -16.43
C ALA A 47 -0.39 14.24 -17.31
N ASN A 48 0.61 14.62 -18.09
CA ASN A 48 0.56 15.74 -19.03
C ASN A 48 0.33 15.29 -20.47
N ALA A 49 -0.05 14.02 -20.69
CA ALA A 49 -0.42 13.54 -22.01
C ALA A 49 -1.65 14.32 -22.51
N GLU A 50 -1.68 14.62 -23.80
CA GLU A 50 -2.78 15.37 -24.40
C GLU A 50 -4.10 14.61 -24.18
N VAL A 51 -5.03 15.27 -23.48
CA VAL A 51 -6.33 14.68 -23.15
C VAL A 51 -7.16 14.64 -24.44
N PRO A 52 -7.64 13.45 -24.87
CA PRO A 52 -8.39 13.36 -26.11
C PRO A 52 -9.68 14.21 -26.01
N PRO A 53 -10.05 14.95 -27.07
CA PRO A 53 -11.18 15.87 -27.04
C PRO A 53 -12.52 15.16 -26.77
N SER A 54 -12.57 13.84 -26.98
CA SER A 54 -13.73 12.99 -26.70
C SER A 54 -13.91 12.62 -25.23
N LEU A 55 -12.93 12.85 -24.35
CA LEU A 55 -13.00 12.48 -22.94
C LEU A 55 -14.03 13.33 -22.18
N LEU A 56 -14.01 14.65 -22.35
CA LEU A 56 -14.94 15.54 -21.64
C LEU A 56 -16.41 15.29 -22.00
N PRO A 57 -16.80 15.13 -23.28
CA PRO A 57 -18.16 14.75 -23.63
C PRO A 57 -18.58 13.40 -23.01
N ARG A 58 -17.69 12.40 -23.01
CA ARG A 58 -17.99 11.07 -22.45
C ARG A 58 -18.15 11.10 -20.94
N VAL A 59 -17.30 11.85 -20.22
CA VAL A 59 -17.42 12.01 -18.77
C VAL A 59 -18.71 12.74 -18.41
N ARG A 60 -19.08 13.79 -19.15
CA ARG A 60 -20.37 14.49 -18.95
C ARG A 60 -21.55 13.56 -19.18
N ALA A 61 -21.56 12.82 -20.28
CA ALA A 61 -22.61 11.85 -20.57
C ALA A 61 -22.74 10.79 -19.46
N GLY A 62 -21.62 10.28 -18.94
CA GLY A 62 -21.63 9.33 -17.83
C GLY A 62 -22.13 9.93 -16.51
N LEU A 63 -21.80 11.19 -16.22
CA LEU A 63 -22.33 11.88 -15.03
C LEU A 63 -23.83 12.15 -15.15
N ASP A 64 -24.31 12.53 -16.33
CA ASP A 64 -25.74 12.74 -16.58
C ASP A 64 -26.52 11.42 -16.46
N GLU A 65 -25.95 10.31 -16.93
CA GLU A 65 -26.52 8.97 -16.78
C GLU A 65 -26.61 8.55 -15.30
N VAL A 66 -25.57 8.82 -14.51
CA VAL A 66 -25.57 8.54 -13.06
C VAL A 66 -26.52 9.46 -12.29
N ALA A 67 -26.68 10.72 -12.73
CA ALA A 67 -27.60 11.67 -12.09
C ALA A 67 -29.07 11.33 -12.35
N VAL A 68 -29.38 10.71 -13.49
CA VAL A 68 -30.74 10.33 -13.89
C VAL A 68 -31.09 8.90 -13.44
N ALA A 69 -30.10 8.02 -13.25
CA ALA A 69 -30.32 6.68 -12.74
C ALA A 69 -30.85 6.71 -11.29
N PRO A 70 -32.02 6.10 -11.00
CA PRO A 70 -32.47 5.91 -9.63
C PRO A 70 -31.38 5.17 -8.84
N PRO A 71 -31.07 5.60 -7.60
CA PRO A 71 -30.09 4.89 -6.79
C PRO A 71 -30.51 3.42 -6.70
N PRO A 72 -29.58 2.47 -6.93
CA PRO A 72 -29.94 1.08 -6.97
C PRO A 72 -30.53 0.69 -5.61
N ARG A 73 -31.72 0.10 -5.62
CA ARG A 73 -32.56 -0.14 -4.41
C ARG A 73 -31.86 -0.95 -3.31
N TRP A 74 -30.80 -1.69 -3.64
CA TRP A 74 -29.98 -2.43 -2.69
C TRP A 74 -29.07 -1.57 -1.78
N LEU A 75 -28.87 -0.29 -2.10
CA LEU A 75 -27.99 0.62 -1.35
C LEU A 75 -28.75 1.35 -0.23
N GLN A 76 -30.08 1.40 -0.28
CA GLN A 76 -30.90 1.97 0.79
C GLN A 76 -30.67 1.30 2.16
N PRO A 77 -30.67 -0.04 2.32
CA PRO A 77 -30.43 -0.66 3.62
C PRO A 77 -29.01 -0.41 4.16
N LEU A 78 -28.01 -0.23 3.28
CA LEU A 78 -26.62 0.04 3.66
C LEU A 78 -26.44 1.43 4.29
N VAL A 79 -27.13 2.46 3.77
CA VAL A 79 -27.07 3.83 4.33
C VAL A 79 -27.69 3.90 5.73
N PHE A 80 -28.79 3.16 5.96
CA PHE A 80 -29.39 3.08 7.30
C PHE A 80 -28.51 2.28 8.27
N ALA A 81 -27.82 1.24 7.80
CA ALA A 81 -26.88 0.48 8.62
C ALA A 81 -25.68 1.33 9.08
N SER A 82 -25.10 2.16 8.21
CA SER A 82 -23.96 3.02 8.58
C SER A 82 -24.34 4.10 9.60
N ALA A 83 -25.53 4.69 9.48
CA ALA A 83 -26.02 5.67 10.44
C ALA A 83 -26.23 5.04 11.84
N GLY A 84 -26.72 3.80 11.89
CA GLY A 84 -26.88 3.05 13.13
C GLY A 84 -25.55 2.74 13.82
N VAL A 85 -24.53 2.32 13.06
CA VAL A 85 -23.19 2.03 13.60
C VAL A 85 -22.52 3.30 14.12
N ALA A 86 -22.59 4.41 13.38
CA ALA A 86 -22.04 5.69 13.85
C ALA A 86 -22.70 6.16 15.15
N LEU A 87 -24.03 6.06 15.24
CA LEU A 87 -24.78 6.41 16.45
C LEU A 87 -24.42 5.50 17.63
N ALA A 88 -24.34 4.18 17.41
CA ALA A 88 -23.93 3.23 18.44
C ALA A 88 -22.50 3.49 18.93
N PHE A 89 -21.58 3.88 18.04
CA PHE A 89 -20.21 4.23 18.40
C PHE A 89 -20.14 5.50 19.25
N VAL A 90 -20.93 6.53 18.92
CA VAL A 90 -21.05 7.76 19.73
C VAL A 90 -21.62 7.44 21.11
N VAL A 91 -22.70 6.64 21.18
CA VAL A 91 -23.28 6.21 22.46
C VAL A 91 -22.28 5.40 23.28
N PHE A 92 -21.52 4.50 22.65
CA PHE A 92 -20.49 3.72 23.32
C PHE A 92 -19.36 4.59 23.89
N LEU A 93 -18.93 5.63 23.16
CA LEU A 93 -17.92 6.57 23.66
C LEU A 93 -18.42 7.40 24.85
N ILE A 94 -19.69 7.80 24.85
CA ILE A 94 -20.30 8.57 25.96
C ILE A 94 -20.56 7.65 27.17
N ALA A 95 -21.01 6.42 26.93
CA ALA A 95 -21.36 5.47 27.98
C ALA A 95 -20.15 4.74 28.57
N ARG A 96 -18.95 4.91 28.00
CA ARG A 96 -17.75 4.26 28.52
C ARG A 96 -17.41 4.85 29.89
N PRO A 97 -17.54 4.10 30.99
CA PRO A 97 -17.18 4.61 32.30
C PRO A 97 -15.69 4.90 32.28
N TYR A 98 -15.32 6.16 32.56
CA TYR A 98 -13.96 6.54 32.89
C TYR A 98 -13.56 5.72 34.13
N HIS A 99 -12.98 4.55 33.92
CA HIS A 99 -12.25 3.85 34.96
C HIS A 99 -10.99 4.68 35.23
N ALA A 100 -11.15 5.68 36.08
CA ALA A 100 -10.06 6.34 36.77
C ALA A 100 -9.23 5.25 37.40
N THR A 101 -8.03 5.06 36.85
CA THR A 101 -7.03 4.13 37.36
C THR A 101 -6.64 4.66 38.75
N PRO A 102 -6.89 3.93 39.85
CA PRO A 102 -6.42 4.38 41.15
C PRO A 102 -4.90 4.29 41.15
N GLU A 103 -4.27 5.46 41.19
CA GLU A 103 -2.83 5.66 41.30
C GLU A 103 -2.35 5.17 42.68
N ASN A 104 -2.13 3.86 42.82
CA ASN A 104 -1.44 3.31 43.99
C ASN A 104 0.07 3.47 43.81
N VAL A 105 0.56 4.69 44.05
CA VAL A 105 1.99 4.95 44.30
C VAL A 105 2.34 4.38 45.66
N VAL A 106 2.72 3.10 45.69
CA VAL A 106 3.43 2.51 46.82
C VAL A 106 4.83 3.12 46.84
N ARG A 107 5.03 4.12 47.70
CA ARG A 107 6.36 4.56 48.14
C ARG A 107 7.01 3.42 48.93
N GLN A 108 7.86 2.63 48.28
CA GLN A 108 8.93 1.91 48.97
C GLN A 108 10.19 2.77 48.88
N GLY A 109 10.45 3.54 49.94
CA GLY A 109 11.75 4.15 50.16
C GLY A 109 12.74 3.10 50.68
N PRO A 110 13.99 3.05 50.20
CA PRO A 110 15.02 2.23 50.81
C PRO A 110 15.41 2.82 52.17
N VAL A 111 15.24 1.99 53.20
CA VAL A 111 15.71 2.24 54.57
C VAL A 111 17.23 2.17 54.58
N PHE A 112 17.88 3.30 54.84
CA PHE A 112 19.29 3.36 55.23
C PHE A 112 19.45 2.77 56.63
N ALA A 113 20.33 1.80 56.78
CA ALA A 113 20.85 1.33 58.07
C ALA A 113 22.30 1.80 58.24
N PRO A 114 22.67 2.51 59.33
CA PRO A 114 24.05 2.84 59.65
C PRO A 114 24.51 2.14 60.94
N THR A 115 25.54 1.29 60.87
CA THR A 115 26.48 0.94 61.97
C THR A 115 27.47 -0.10 61.43
N ALA A 116 28.75 -0.19 61.76
CA ALA A 116 29.63 0.54 62.67
C ALA A 116 31.08 0.37 62.18
N ILE A 117 31.92 1.34 62.52
CA ILE A 117 33.38 1.37 62.34
C ILE A 117 34.03 0.60 63.51
N THR A 118 35.07 -0.22 63.27
CA THR A 118 36.36 -0.25 64.03
C THR A 118 37.35 -1.32 63.48
N PRO A 119 38.66 -1.25 63.79
CA PRO A 119 39.72 -1.28 62.77
C PRO A 119 40.78 -2.39 62.97
N GLY A 120 41.67 -2.52 61.98
CA GLY A 120 43.10 -2.62 62.28
C GLY A 120 43.84 -3.91 61.87
N THR A 121 44.87 -3.68 61.04
CA THR A 121 46.21 -4.29 61.10
C THR A 121 46.41 -5.63 60.37
N ASN A 122 47.08 -5.60 59.22
CA ASN A 122 48.47 -6.06 59.10
C ASN A 122 49.06 -5.78 57.71
N ALA A 123 50.36 -5.48 57.74
CA ALA A 123 51.20 -5.02 56.65
C ALA A 123 51.74 -6.16 55.78
N ASN A 124 52.00 -5.89 54.49
CA ASN A 124 53.33 -6.13 53.90
C ASN A 124 53.48 -5.42 52.53
N PRO A 125 54.68 -4.90 52.17
CA PRO A 125 54.92 -4.24 50.90
C PRO A 125 55.67 -5.15 49.90
N GLY A 126 55.41 -4.92 48.61
CA GLY A 126 56.38 -5.06 47.54
C GLY A 126 56.50 -6.44 46.88
N LYS A 127 56.07 -6.53 45.61
CA LYS A 127 56.88 -6.93 44.44
C LYS A 127 56.01 -7.03 43.19
N ILE A 128 56.41 -6.29 42.16
CA ILE A 128 56.09 -6.54 40.74
C ILE A 128 57.28 -7.38 40.22
N PRO A 129 57.12 -8.49 39.46
CA PRO A 129 56.95 -8.37 38.00
C PRO A 129 56.14 -9.46 37.25
N ALA A 130 55.60 -9.00 36.12
CA ALA A 130 55.45 -9.62 34.79
C ALA A 130 54.55 -10.86 34.57
N ALA A 131 53.52 -10.60 33.74
CA ALA A 131 52.99 -11.40 32.64
C ALA A 131 52.48 -12.83 32.92
N ALA A 132 51.15 -12.95 33.01
CA ALA A 132 50.41 -14.06 32.45
C ALA A 132 49.02 -13.57 32.02
N ALA A 133 48.61 -13.98 30.83
CA ALA A 133 47.31 -13.70 30.24
C ALA A 133 46.22 -14.44 31.01
N GLU A 134 45.18 -13.73 31.44
CA GLU A 134 43.90 -14.34 31.85
C GLU A 134 42.75 -13.44 31.39
N THR A 135 42.10 -13.92 30.33
CA THR A 135 40.65 -13.89 30.05
C THR A 135 39.81 -12.93 30.91
N ALA A 136 39.50 -11.76 30.35
CA ALA A 136 38.35 -10.98 30.78
C ALA A 136 37.06 -11.64 30.25
N SER A 137 36.40 -12.39 31.12
CA SER A 137 34.98 -12.73 30.99
C SER A 137 34.17 -11.49 31.40
N THR A 138 33.64 -10.75 30.43
CA THR A 138 32.70 -9.68 30.72
C THR A 138 31.35 -10.31 31.00
N GLY A 139 30.98 -10.27 32.28
CA GLY A 139 29.73 -10.80 32.81
C GLY A 139 28.50 -10.23 32.10
N ALA A 140 27.66 -11.14 31.67
CA ALA A 140 26.27 -10.89 31.32
C ALA A 140 25.49 -10.39 32.55
N ASN A 141 24.68 -9.36 32.35
CA ASN A 141 23.51 -9.08 33.16
C ASN A 141 22.48 -8.30 32.32
N PRO A 142 21.19 -8.32 32.69
CA PRO A 142 20.22 -9.02 31.86
C PRO A 142 19.07 -8.11 31.39
N SER A 143 18.51 -8.48 30.24
CA SER A 143 17.09 -8.33 29.87
C SER A 143 16.40 -7.00 30.24
N HIS A 144 16.58 -5.99 29.39
CA HIS A 144 15.47 -5.08 29.08
C HIS A 144 14.57 -5.77 28.04
N THR A 145 13.37 -6.17 28.49
CA THR A 145 12.28 -6.68 27.67
C THR A 145 11.70 -5.55 26.80
N ALA A 146 12.37 -5.22 25.70
CA ALA A 146 11.73 -4.56 24.58
C ALA A 146 11.11 -5.66 23.69
N ARG A 147 9.80 -5.84 23.86
CA ARG A 147 8.98 -6.80 23.13
C ARG A 147 8.78 -6.32 21.69
N ASN A 148 9.80 -6.46 20.84
CA ASN A 148 9.66 -6.41 19.39
C ASN A 148 9.93 -7.80 18.84
N SER A 149 8.85 -8.57 18.65
CA SER A 149 8.88 -9.82 17.89
C SER A 149 9.17 -9.50 16.43
N THR A 150 10.45 -9.41 16.07
CA THR A 150 10.87 -9.51 14.68
C THR A 150 11.20 -10.98 14.46
N PHE A 151 10.21 -11.74 14.01
CA PHE A 151 10.44 -13.07 13.47
C PHE A 151 11.33 -12.90 12.22
N PHE A 152 12.64 -13.08 12.39
CA PHE A 152 13.52 -13.41 11.28
C PHE A 152 13.24 -14.87 10.92
N HIS A 153 12.29 -15.09 10.02
CA HIS A 153 12.20 -16.36 9.32
C HIS A 153 13.22 -16.37 8.18
N PRO A 154 14.08 -17.41 8.09
CA PRO A 154 14.95 -17.60 6.94
C PRO A 154 14.08 -17.89 5.71
N VAL A 155 14.12 -17.00 4.72
CA VAL A 155 13.45 -17.16 3.43
C VAL A 155 14.20 -18.22 2.63
N ALA A 156 13.72 -19.46 2.75
CA ALA A 156 13.93 -20.51 1.77
C ALA A 156 12.59 -21.23 1.56
N SER A 157 11.66 -20.55 0.90
CA SER A 157 10.50 -21.18 0.26
C SER A 157 10.08 -20.31 -0.90
N SER A 158 10.21 -20.85 -2.12
CA SER A 158 9.85 -20.23 -3.40
C SER A 158 8.34 -20.15 -3.63
N ASN A 159 7.53 -20.12 -2.56
CA ASN A 159 6.09 -20.02 -2.64
C ASN A 159 5.66 -18.64 -2.12
N PRO A 160 5.15 -17.75 -3.00
CA PRO A 160 4.63 -16.47 -2.55
C PRO A 160 3.45 -16.70 -1.61
N GLN A 161 3.60 -16.34 -0.34
CA GLN A 161 2.47 -16.30 0.58
C GLN A 161 1.66 -15.03 0.30
N VAL A 162 0.46 -15.22 -0.25
CA VAL A 162 -0.52 -14.14 -0.45
C VAL A 162 -1.35 -14.01 0.82
N LEU A 163 -1.25 -12.87 1.49
CA LEU A 163 -2.09 -12.53 2.64
C LEU A 163 -3.47 -12.12 2.12
N VAL A 164 -4.46 -12.99 2.33
CA VAL A 164 -5.86 -12.72 2.04
C VAL A 164 -6.53 -12.24 3.34
N PRO A 165 -7.25 -11.10 3.36
CA PRO A 165 -8.05 -10.68 4.50
C PRO A 165 -9.06 -11.75 4.94
N ALA A 166 -9.40 -11.80 6.24
CA ALA A 166 -10.30 -12.81 6.81
C ALA A 166 -11.64 -12.94 6.06
N ASP A 167 -12.21 -11.81 5.63
CA ASP A 167 -13.50 -11.77 4.92
C ASP A 167 -13.38 -12.29 3.47
N GLU A 168 -12.20 -12.16 2.85
CA GLU A 168 -11.93 -12.64 1.49
C GLU A 168 -11.65 -14.14 1.45
N HIS A 169 -11.22 -14.74 2.56
CA HIS A 169 -11.03 -16.19 2.65
C HIS A 169 -12.34 -16.96 2.44
N GLU A 170 -13.45 -16.47 3.00
CA GLU A 170 -14.75 -17.13 2.85
C GLU A 170 -15.29 -17.00 1.43
N ALA A 171 -15.12 -15.83 0.81
CA ALA A 171 -15.50 -15.60 -0.58
C ALA A 171 -14.70 -16.51 -1.54
N LEU A 172 -13.39 -16.62 -1.34
CA LEU A 172 -12.51 -17.50 -2.10
C LEU A 172 -12.90 -18.98 -1.92
N ALA A 173 -13.19 -19.40 -0.68
CA ALA A 173 -13.62 -20.77 -0.40
C ALA A 173 -14.94 -21.13 -1.13
N ARG A 174 -15.92 -20.22 -1.13
CA ARG A 174 -17.18 -20.41 -1.87
C ARG A 174 -16.98 -20.43 -3.38
N PHE A 175 -16.09 -19.57 -3.89
CA PHE A 175 -15.74 -19.54 -5.31
C PHE A 175 -15.08 -20.86 -5.76
N VAL A 176 -14.09 -21.34 -5.01
CA VAL A 176 -13.43 -22.62 -5.28
C VAL A 176 -14.40 -23.80 -5.18
N ALA A 177 -15.32 -23.81 -4.20
CA ALA A 177 -16.35 -24.84 -4.09
C ALA A 177 -17.35 -24.83 -5.27
N THR A 178 -17.63 -23.66 -5.83
CA THR A 178 -18.49 -23.54 -7.02
C THR A 178 -17.77 -24.02 -8.27
N LEU A 179 -16.47 -23.73 -8.40
CA LEU A 179 -15.64 -24.21 -9.50
C LEU A 179 -15.44 -25.73 -9.47
N SER A 180 -15.32 -26.34 -8.29
CA SER A 180 -15.17 -27.80 -8.19
C SER A 180 -16.45 -28.55 -8.60
N GLN A 181 -17.63 -27.95 -8.45
CA GLN A 181 -18.89 -28.47 -8.98
C GLN A 181 -19.05 -28.29 -10.50
N ARG A 182 -18.30 -27.37 -11.12
CA ARG A 182 -18.36 -27.03 -12.55
C ARG A 182 -16.98 -27.20 -13.19
N SER A 183 -16.58 -28.46 -13.33
CA SER A 183 -15.27 -28.86 -13.85
C SER A 183 -15.02 -28.36 -15.29
N ASP A 184 -16.06 -28.17 -16.07
CA ASP A 184 -16.05 -27.54 -17.39
C ASP A 184 -15.58 -26.08 -17.35
N VAL A 185 -16.10 -25.30 -16.40
CA VAL A 185 -15.73 -23.90 -16.18
C VAL A 185 -14.32 -23.80 -15.59
N ALA A 186 -13.99 -24.65 -14.63
CA ALA A 186 -12.64 -24.68 -14.04
C ALA A 186 -11.56 -24.97 -15.09
N THR A 187 -11.85 -25.84 -16.06
CA THR A 187 -10.93 -26.15 -17.16
C THR A 187 -10.71 -24.94 -18.07
N ALA A 188 -11.72 -24.10 -18.30
CA ALA A 188 -11.58 -22.88 -19.10
C ALA A 188 -10.71 -21.81 -18.41
N PHE A 189 -10.73 -21.72 -17.08
CA PHE A 189 -9.87 -20.81 -16.32
C PHE A 189 -8.42 -21.29 -16.19
N LEU A 190 -8.21 -22.61 -16.17
CA LEU A 190 -6.88 -23.23 -16.05
C LEU A 190 -6.23 -23.55 -17.39
N ALA A 191 -7.00 -23.55 -18.48
CA ALA A 191 -6.47 -23.65 -19.83
C ALA A 191 -5.52 -22.46 -20.04
N GLN A 192 -4.21 -22.73 -20.02
CA GLN A 192 -3.22 -21.79 -20.47
C GLN A 192 -3.65 -21.32 -21.86
N THR A 193 -3.80 -20.01 -22.01
CA THR A 193 -3.95 -19.41 -23.33
C THR A 193 -2.79 -19.94 -24.16
N PRO A 194 -3.03 -20.66 -25.27
CA PRO A 194 -1.94 -21.24 -26.03
C PRO A 194 -0.98 -20.10 -26.38
N GLU A 195 0.25 -20.19 -25.89
CA GLU A 195 1.29 -19.23 -26.23
C GLU A 195 1.38 -19.21 -27.75
N ARG A 196 0.90 -18.11 -28.33
CA ARG A 196 0.97 -17.85 -29.75
C ARG A 196 2.44 -17.54 -30.02
N LYS A 197 3.23 -18.60 -30.20
CA LYS A 197 4.62 -18.52 -30.69
C LYS A 197 4.63 -17.58 -31.88
N ASP A 198 5.32 -16.45 -31.68
CA ASP A 198 5.81 -15.50 -32.66
C ASP A 198 5.46 -15.81 -34.12
N ALA A 199 4.21 -15.54 -34.48
CA ALA A 199 3.92 -15.03 -35.79
C ALA A 199 3.43 -13.61 -35.53
N LEU A 200 4.29 -12.64 -35.83
CA LEU A 200 3.87 -11.28 -36.13
C LEU A 200 2.79 -11.38 -37.21
N VAL A 201 1.54 -11.53 -36.77
CA VAL A 201 0.38 -11.24 -37.59
C VAL A 201 0.42 -9.74 -37.69
N SER A 202 1.09 -9.25 -38.74
CA SER A 202 0.85 -7.92 -39.26
C SER A 202 -0.67 -7.81 -39.37
N PRO A 203 -1.35 -6.97 -38.57
CA PRO A 203 -2.78 -6.83 -38.69
C PRO A 203 -3.02 -6.34 -40.11
N ASP A 204 -3.56 -7.22 -40.95
CA ASP A 204 -4.00 -6.83 -42.28
C ASP A 204 -5.07 -5.77 -42.02
N LEU A 205 -4.77 -4.54 -42.43
CA LEU A 205 -5.67 -3.41 -42.26
C LEU A 205 -7.00 -3.84 -42.84
N LEU A 206 -8.01 -3.95 -41.99
CA LEU A 206 -9.37 -4.28 -42.42
C LEU A 206 -9.76 -3.19 -43.44
N GLN A 207 -9.68 -3.50 -44.74
CA GLN A 207 -10.19 -2.64 -45.80
C GLN A 207 -11.70 -2.68 -45.69
N ILE A 208 -12.24 -1.79 -44.87
CA ILE A 208 -13.66 -1.49 -44.85
C ILE A 208 -13.93 -0.84 -46.20
N ALA A 209 -14.60 -1.56 -47.10
CA ALA A 209 -15.03 -1.01 -48.37
C ALA A 209 -15.91 0.22 -48.10
N ASP A 210 -15.67 1.30 -48.82
CA ASP A 210 -16.43 2.53 -48.70
C ASP A 210 -17.92 2.22 -48.77
N ILE A 211 -18.64 2.55 -47.70
CA ILE A 211 -20.09 2.36 -47.63
C ILE A 211 -20.71 3.39 -48.55
N GLU A 212 -21.19 2.94 -49.70
CA GLU A 212 -21.96 3.76 -50.64
C GLU A 212 -23.35 4.03 -50.03
N ILE A 213 -23.48 5.16 -49.33
CA ILE A 213 -24.74 5.60 -48.74
C ILE A 213 -25.65 6.06 -49.89
N LYS A 214 -26.55 5.19 -50.32
CA LYS A 214 -27.61 5.55 -51.27
C LYS A 214 -28.57 6.55 -50.60
N PRO A 215 -28.71 7.78 -51.13
CA PRO A 215 -29.65 8.75 -50.58
C PRO A 215 -31.07 8.18 -50.64
N LEU A 216 -31.78 8.26 -49.51
CA LEU A 216 -33.21 7.97 -49.46
C LEU A 216 -33.92 9.08 -50.26
N GLU A 217 -34.34 8.76 -51.47
CA GLU A 217 -35.31 9.57 -52.20
C GLU A 217 -36.70 9.41 -51.56
N GLY A 218 -37.30 10.56 -51.22
CA GLY A 218 -38.65 10.67 -50.68
C GLY A 218 -38.62 11.43 -49.36
N GLY A 219 -38.98 12.71 -49.25
CA GLY A 219 -39.85 13.51 -50.12
C GLY A 219 -41.08 13.92 -49.34
N GLU A 220 -40.92 14.84 -48.38
CA GLU A 220 -42.02 15.63 -47.83
C GLU A 220 -41.55 17.08 -47.73
N ALA A 221 -41.76 17.81 -48.84
CA ALA A 221 -41.77 19.26 -48.83
C ALA A 221 -43.02 19.69 -48.07
N GLU A 222 -42.85 19.93 -46.76
CA GLU A 222 -43.85 20.52 -45.90
C GLU A 222 -44.12 21.96 -46.38
N ALA A 223 -45.34 22.18 -46.86
CA ALA A 223 -45.84 23.45 -47.32
C ALA A 223 -45.86 24.48 -46.17
N SER A 224 -44.84 25.35 -46.13
CA SER A 224 -44.89 26.56 -45.31
C SER A 224 -45.61 27.68 -46.07
N HIS A 225 -46.92 27.66 -45.87
CA HIS A 225 -47.92 28.68 -46.13
C HIS A 225 -47.44 30.10 -45.73
N SER A 226 -46.95 30.88 -46.69
CA SER A 226 -46.65 32.30 -46.48
C SER A 226 -47.95 33.11 -46.45
N VAL A 227 -48.32 33.53 -45.24
CA VAL A 227 -49.35 34.54 -44.97
C VAL A 227 -48.88 35.88 -45.53
N GLY A 228 -49.57 36.36 -46.57
CA GLY A 228 -49.49 37.75 -47.03
C GLY A 228 -50.78 38.47 -46.67
N GLU A 229 -50.78 39.21 -45.56
CA GLU A 229 -51.87 40.14 -45.22
C GLU A 229 -51.39 41.58 -45.40
N LYS A 230 -52.17 42.30 -46.20
CA LYS A 230 -51.95 43.66 -46.71
C LYS A 230 -51.95 44.71 -45.60
N ARG A 231 -51.03 45.67 -45.68
CA ARG A 231 -51.32 47.10 -45.50
C ARG A 231 -50.36 47.97 -46.27
#